data_AF-A0A965NLM3-F1
#
_entry.id   AF-A0A965NLM3-F1
#
_cell.length_a   1.000
_cell.length_b   1.000
_cell.length_c   1.000
_cell.angle_alpha   90.00
_cell.angle_beta   90.00
_cell.angle_gamma   90.00
#
_symmetry.space_group_name_H-M   'P 1'
#
loop_
_entity.id
_entity.type
_entity.pdbx_description
1 polymer ?
#
loop_
_entity_poly.entity_id
_entity_poly.type
_entity_poly.pdbx_seq_one_letter_code
_entity_poly.pdbx_strand_id
1 'polypeptide(L)'
;MKAKLSIFLFLCMSGHIHTQDIENDVPTRAPQLQQPGILGTQYATAIKPTDVKYGTYEIEKPGYYFLTADIIFNPDNFCPADGDKPCASAVINILSDNVILDLNTHSISQDPSSSFPDFPLIKLGGRNYDNLSDTRVYAPKNVTVKNGSLIHSTGYGIYGQNNAQIAIYDLVFVDHADAAIQLENLQDSRIEHITIHGSATAQGNVYGIYLRDNSDSVPFWTSPGDGDSGPQSVTLKNIHISGMFTSSTLDPLASLLQKVECAALALNTDDLFTAANTTGVTPSIKNGVLDLITQINDLKAELLAAARAYPQD
;
A
#
# COMPACT_ATOMS: atom_id res chain seq x y z
N MET A 1 28.35 -19.41 49.23
CA MET A 1 26.99 -19.32 48.65
C MET A 1 27.04 -18.35 47.48
N LYS A 2 26.73 -18.83 46.27
CA LYS A 2 26.68 -18.02 45.05
C LYS A 2 25.28 -17.40 44.95
N ALA A 3 25.17 -16.07 44.98
CA ALA A 3 23.95 -15.37 44.58
C ALA A 3 24.25 -14.62 43.27
N LYS A 4 23.74 -15.16 42.16
CA LYS A 4 23.70 -14.47 40.86
C LYS A 4 22.58 -13.42 40.94
N LEU A 5 22.96 -12.14 40.97
CA LEU A 5 22.03 -11.04 40.76
C LEU A 5 21.91 -10.83 39.25
N SER A 6 20.81 -11.30 38.65
CA SER A 6 20.49 -11.04 37.25
C SER A 6 19.62 -9.79 37.20
N ILE A 7 20.18 -8.68 36.71
CA ILE A 7 19.44 -7.47 36.39
C ILE A 7 18.87 -7.66 34.98
N PHE A 8 17.58 -7.97 34.91
CA PHE A 8 16.78 -7.83 33.68
C PHE A 8 16.32 -6.38 33.61
N LEU A 9 16.97 -5.58 32.77
CA LEU A 9 16.56 -4.21 32.48
C LEU A 9 15.56 -4.25 31.32
N PHE A 10 14.27 -4.34 31.66
CA PHE A 10 13.17 -4.19 30.73
C PHE A 10 12.87 -2.69 30.60
N LEU A 11 13.51 -2.02 29.64
CA LEU A 11 13.10 -0.68 29.21
C LEU A 11 11.89 -0.81 28.29
N CYS A 12 10.71 -1.02 28.89
CA CYS A 12 9.47 -0.57 28.25
C CYS A 12 9.49 0.96 28.30
N MET A 13 10.09 1.58 27.29
CA MET A 13 9.68 2.93 26.91
C MET A 13 8.30 2.78 26.26
N SER A 14 7.27 2.80 27.10
CA SER A 14 5.92 3.14 26.69
C SER A 14 5.94 4.59 26.26
N GLY A 15 6.45 4.85 25.05
CA GLY A 15 6.17 6.07 24.32
C GLY A 15 4.69 6.04 24.00
N HIS A 16 3.84 6.46 24.95
CA HIS A 16 2.59 7.08 24.59
C HIS A 16 2.94 8.28 23.72
N ILE A 17 2.97 8.07 22.41
CA ILE A 17 2.79 9.15 21.46
C ILE A 17 1.38 9.66 21.78
N HIS A 18 1.34 10.78 22.49
CA HIS A 18 0.15 11.55 22.66
C HIS A 18 -0.18 12.09 21.26
N THR A 19 -1.05 11.41 20.53
CA THR A 19 -1.57 11.81 19.22
C THR A 19 -2.54 13.00 19.32
N GLN A 20 -2.54 13.76 20.43
CA GLN A 20 -3.51 14.82 20.68
C GLN A 20 -3.14 16.20 20.12
N ASP A 21 -2.01 16.38 19.43
CA ASP A 21 -1.61 17.69 18.90
C ASP A 21 -1.48 17.74 17.35
N ILE A 22 -2.09 16.79 16.63
CA ILE A 22 -2.28 16.89 15.15
C ILE A 22 -3.77 16.70 14.78
N GLU A 23 -4.66 17.18 15.63
CA GLU A 23 -6.05 17.44 15.26
C GLU A 23 -6.25 18.95 15.29
N ASN A 24 -6.86 19.51 14.25
CA ASN A 24 -7.25 20.92 14.08
C ASN A 24 -6.28 21.84 13.30
N ASP A 25 -5.87 21.44 12.09
CA ASP A 25 -5.85 22.35 10.91
C ASP A 25 -5.28 21.64 9.66
N VAL A 26 -5.76 20.44 9.34
CA VAL A 26 -5.70 20.01 7.94
C VAL A 26 -6.89 20.69 7.27
N PRO A 27 -6.71 21.79 6.50
CA PRO A 27 -7.81 22.30 5.71
C PRO A 27 -8.30 21.13 4.87
N THR A 28 -9.56 20.77 5.02
CA THR A 28 -10.28 19.96 4.04
C THR A 28 -10.08 20.70 2.73
N ARG A 29 -9.07 20.29 1.96
CA ARG A 29 -8.71 20.96 0.74
C ARG A 29 -9.90 20.71 -0.15
N ALA A 30 -10.79 21.71 -0.26
CA ALA A 30 -11.86 21.68 -1.24
C ALA A 30 -11.18 21.26 -2.54
N PRO A 31 -11.63 20.16 -3.18
CA PRO A 31 -10.88 19.57 -4.26
C PRO A 31 -10.56 20.67 -5.27
N GLN A 32 -9.28 20.80 -5.63
CA GLN A 32 -8.88 21.79 -6.62
C GLN A 32 -9.41 21.32 -7.98
N LEU A 33 -10.68 21.64 -8.23
CA LEU A 33 -11.52 21.25 -9.37
C LEU A 33 -11.13 21.95 -10.68
N GLN A 34 -9.87 22.38 -10.80
CA GLN A 34 -9.35 23.10 -11.97
C GLN A 34 -8.74 22.16 -13.01
N GLN A 35 -9.21 20.92 -13.13
CA GLN A 35 -8.85 20.12 -14.31
C GLN A 35 -9.80 20.49 -15.47
N PRO A 36 -9.27 21.03 -16.59
CA PRO A 36 -10.07 21.36 -17.76
C PRO A 36 -10.71 20.08 -18.33
N GLY A 37 -12.03 20.09 -18.54
CA GLY A 37 -12.77 18.99 -19.19
C GLY A 37 -13.68 18.17 -18.28
N ILE A 38 -13.60 18.34 -16.95
CA ILE A 38 -14.58 17.76 -16.01
C ILE A 38 -15.76 18.74 -15.94
N LEU A 39 -16.95 18.26 -16.31
CA LEU A 39 -18.21 18.98 -16.12
C LEU A 39 -18.28 19.49 -14.67
N GLY A 40 -18.67 20.77 -14.46
CA GLY A 40 -18.42 21.52 -13.22
C GLY A 40 -18.83 20.87 -11.87
N THR A 41 -18.52 21.55 -10.76
CA THR A 41 -18.65 21.06 -9.37
C THR A 41 -20.02 20.48 -8.97
N GLN A 42 -21.07 20.74 -9.74
CA GLN A 42 -22.39 20.12 -9.63
C GLN A 42 -22.42 18.60 -9.89
N TYR A 43 -21.30 18.00 -10.31
CA TYR A 43 -21.17 16.54 -10.56
C TYR A 43 -20.20 15.83 -9.60
N ALA A 44 -19.80 16.48 -8.50
CA ALA A 44 -18.98 15.85 -7.47
C ALA A 44 -19.86 15.03 -6.52
N THR A 45 -19.60 13.72 -6.42
CA THR A 45 -20.32 12.80 -5.53
C THR A 45 -19.43 12.46 -4.34
N ALA A 46 -19.90 12.85 -3.15
CA ALA A 46 -19.25 12.47 -1.89
C ALA A 46 -19.53 10.99 -1.58
N ILE A 47 -18.48 10.24 -1.27
CA ILE A 47 -18.56 8.86 -0.77
C ILE A 47 -18.22 8.89 0.73
N LYS A 48 -19.13 8.33 1.52
CA LYS A 48 -19.06 8.27 2.98
C LYS A 48 -18.93 6.82 3.43
N PRO A 49 -18.42 6.56 4.64
CA PRO A 49 -18.40 5.21 5.20
C PRO A 49 -19.79 4.55 5.29
N THR A 50 -20.86 5.35 5.40
CA THR A 50 -22.23 4.83 5.41
C THR A 50 -22.71 4.32 4.06
N ASP A 51 -22.09 4.75 2.97
CA ASP A 51 -22.46 4.34 1.61
C ASP A 51 -21.96 2.91 1.29
N VAL A 52 -20.94 2.43 2.00
CA VAL A 52 -20.43 1.04 1.92
C VAL A 52 -20.97 0.15 3.05
N LYS A 53 -21.87 0.66 3.90
CA LYS A 53 -22.36 -0.08 5.08
C LYS A 53 -23.11 -1.37 4.70
N TYR A 54 -23.63 -1.45 3.48
CA TYR A 54 -24.46 -2.56 3.01
C TYR A 54 -23.80 -3.37 1.89
N GLY A 55 -22.50 -3.14 1.64
CA GLY A 55 -21.74 -3.84 0.62
C GLY A 55 -20.87 -2.90 -0.20
N THR A 56 -20.52 -3.35 -1.40
CA THR A 56 -19.72 -2.59 -2.37
C THR A 56 -20.43 -1.30 -2.79
N TYR A 57 -19.71 -0.17 -2.81
CA TYR A 57 -20.18 1.05 -3.44
C TYR A 57 -19.89 1.03 -4.94
N GLU A 58 -20.93 1.12 -5.76
CA GLU A 58 -20.83 1.02 -7.22
C GLU A 58 -20.90 2.39 -7.90
N ILE A 59 -19.87 2.70 -8.70
CA ILE A 59 -19.80 3.91 -9.51
C ILE A 59 -20.26 3.57 -10.93
N GLU A 60 -21.56 3.74 -11.18
CA GLU A 60 -22.21 3.41 -12.46
C GLU A 60 -22.29 4.57 -13.45
N LYS A 61 -21.84 5.76 -13.05
CA LYS A 61 -21.96 6.98 -13.87
C LYS A 61 -20.62 7.70 -13.99
N PRO A 62 -20.35 8.35 -15.13
CA PRO A 62 -19.20 9.25 -15.26
C PRO A 62 -19.28 10.37 -14.23
N GLY A 63 -18.14 10.77 -13.67
CA GLY A 63 -18.13 11.87 -12.71
C GLY A 63 -16.89 11.93 -11.83
N TYR A 64 -16.92 12.91 -10.94
CA TYR A 64 -15.92 13.10 -9.91
C TYR A 64 -16.46 12.57 -8.58
N TYR A 65 -15.73 11.65 -7.96
CA TYR A 65 -16.08 11.01 -6.71
C TYR A 65 -14.98 11.27 -5.70
N PHE A 66 -15.34 11.55 -4.46
CA PHE A 66 -14.34 11.79 -3.41
C PHE A 66 -14.75 11.24 -2.06
N LEU A 67 -13.77 10.77 -1.30
CA LEU A 67 -14.01 10.35 0.08
C LEU A 67 -14.17 11.55 0.99
N THR A 68 -15.06 11.43 1.97
CA THR A 68 -15.22 12.44 3.04
C THR A 68 -14.59 12.02 4.37
N ALA A 69 -14.18 10.75 4.49
CA ALA A 69 -13.57 10.16 5.67
C ALA A 69 -12.91 8.82 5.28
N ASP A 70 -12.12 8.27 6.20
CA ASP A 70 -11.58 6.92 6.07
C ASP A 70 -12.70 5.87 6.04
N ILE A 71 -12.52 4.85 5.20
CA ILE A 71 -13.43 3.72 5.07
C ILE A 71 -12.76 2.46 5.61
N ILE A 72 -13.38 1.84 6.62
CA ILE A 72 -13.03 0.49 7.08
C ILE A 72 -14.18 -0.44 6.68
N PHE A 73 -13.88 -1.45 5.88
CA PHE A 73 -14.87 -2.34 5.29
C PHE A 73 -14.63 -3.79 5.70
N ASN A 74 -15.66 -4.43 6.25
CA ASN A 74 -15.60 -5.85 6.62
C ASN A 74 -16.47 -6.68 5.65
N PRO A 75 -15.88 -7.35 4.65
CA PRO A 75 -16.61 -8.13 3.64
C PRO A 75 -17.38 -9.33 4.21
N ASP A 76 -16.96 -9.88 5.36
CA ASP A 76 -17.63 -11.05 5.97
C ASP A 76 -19.08 -10.76 6.36
N ASN A 77 -19.43 -9.48 6.56
CA ASN A 77 -20.80 -9.06 6.86
C ASN A 77 -21.76 -9.15 5.66
N PHE A 78 -21.24 -9.35 4.44
CA PHE A 78 -22.02 -9.23 3.19
C PHE A 78 -22.07 -10.52 2.37
N CYS A 79 -21.53 -11.62 2.92
CA CYS A 79 -21.59 -12.94 2.32
C CYS A 79 -22.47 -13.86 3.17
N PRO A 80 -23.79 -13.93 2.92
CA PRO A 80 -24.62 -14.90 3.61
C PRO A 80 -24.15 -16.32 3.29
N ALA A 81 -24.12 -17.18 4.31
CA ALA A 81 -23.79 -18.61 4.17
C ALA A 81 -24.70 -19.33 3.15
N ASP A 82 -25.86 -18.75 2.91
CA ASP A 82 -26.98 -19.30 2.16
C ASP A 82 -26.77 -19.19 0.63
N GLY A 83 -25.76 -18.44 0.17
CA GLY A 83 -25.40 -18.33 -1.26
C GLY A 83 -26.35 -17.51 -2.13
N ASP A 84 -27.50 -17.10 -1.61
CA ASP A 84 -28.56 -16.40 -2.36
C ASP A 84 -28.28 -14.91 -2.64
N LYS A 85 -27.30 -14.29 -1.97
CA LYS A 85 -26.90 -12.90 -2.25
C LYS A 85 -25.47 -12.85 -2.76
N PRO A 86 -25.19 -11.97 -3.74
CA PRO A 86 -23.83 -11.76 -4.20
C PRO A 86 -22.98 -11.24 -3.04
N CYS A 87 -21.86 -11.90 -2.81
CA CYS A 87 -20.81 -11.40 -1.94
C CYS A 87 -20.35 -10.02 -2.39
N ALA A 88 -19.96 -9.17 -1.42
CA ALA A 88 -19.19 -7.98 -1.73
C ALA A 88 -17.95 -8.39 -2.55
N SER A 89 -17.67 -7.65 -3.62
CA SER A 89 -16.56 -7.97 -4.53
C SER A 89 -15.42 -6.95 -4.50
N ALA A 90 -15.66 -5.82 -3.83
CA ALA A 90 -14.69 -4.78 -3.49
C ALA A 90 -15.29 -3.81 -2.45
N VAL A 91 -14.51 -2.87 -1.92
CA VAL A 91 -15.09 -1.72 -1.20
C VAL A 91 -15.74 -0.77 -2.19
N ILE A 92 -15.01 -0.39 -3.25
CA ILE A 92 -15.49 0.45 -4.35
C ILE A 92 -15.32 -0.29 -5.66
N ASN A 93 -16.39 -0.32 -6.45
CA ASN A 93 -16.38 -0.89 -7.79
C ASN A 93 -16.69 0.19 -8.83
N ILE A 94 -15.81 0.37 -9.81
CA ILE A 94 -15.94 1.38 -10.85
C ILE A 94 -16.50 0.71 -12.11
N LEU A 95 -17.74 1.01 -12.44
CA LEU A 95 -18.51 0.38 -13.52
C LEU A 95 -18.83 1.35 -14.67
N SER A 96 -18.14 2.49 -14.72
CA SER A 96 -18.35 3.51 -15.74
C SER A 96 -17.03 4.10 -16.23
N ASP A 97 -17.04 4.55 -17.49
CA ASP A 97 -15.96 5.35 -18.07
C ASP A 97 -15.95 6.78 -17.49
N ASN A 98 -14.82 7.48 -17.67
CA ASN A 98 -14.65 8.89 -17.31
C ASN A 98 -14.92 9.16 -15.83
N VAL A 99 -14.35 8.32 -14.97
CA VAL A 99 -14.48 8.40 -13.51
C VAL A 99 -13.19 8.92 -12.92
N ILE A 100 -13.30 9.87 -12.01
CA ILE A 100 -12.19 10.27 -11.14
C ILE A 100 -12.58 9.93 -9.72
N LEU A 101 -11.86 9.01 -9.11
CA LEU A 101 -11.95 8.68 -7.70
C LEU A 101 -10.76 9.35 -6.97
N ASP A 102 -11.07 10.38 -6.21
CA ASP A 102 -10.12 11.10 -5.36
C ASP A 102 -10.29 10.64 -3.92
N LEU A 103 -9.31 9.95 -3.36
CA LEU A 103 -9.35 9.52 -1.97
C LEU A 103 -9.24 10.71 -1.00
N ASN A 104 -8.92 11.91 -1.50
CA ASN A 104 -8.96 13.16 -0.78
C ASN A 104 -8.21 13.10 0.56
N THR A 105 -7.00 12.53 0.53
CA THR A 105 -6.11 12.23 1.66
C THR A 105 -6.61 11.19 2.66
N HIS A 106 -7.79 10.62 2.44
CA HIS A 106 -8.35 9.54 3.25
C HIS A 106 -7.84 8.17 2.80
N SER A 107 -8.18 7.18 3.60
CA SER A 107 -7.83 5.79 3.40
C SER A 107 -9.05 4.89 3.14
N ILE A 108 -8.82 3.81 2.42
CA ILE A 108 -9.70 2.65 2.37
C ILE A 108 -8.94 1.48 2.97
N SER A 109 -9.59 0.73 3.85
CA SER A 109 -9.02 -0.46 4.47
C SER A 109 -10.03 -1.59 4.57
N GLN A 110 -9.56 -2.83 4.36
CA GLN A 110 -10.30 -3.98 4.86
C GLN A 110 -10.14 -4.02 6.38
N ASP A 111 -11.19 -4.43 7.07
CA ASP A 111 -11.14 -4.71 8.51
C ASP A 111 -10.16 -5.85 8.77
N PRO A 112 -9.12 -5.68 9.62
CA PRO A 112 -8.12 -6.72 9.89
C PRO A 112 -8.67 -7.99 10.55
N SER A 113 -9.87 -7.92 11.11
CA SER A 113 -10.56 -9.12 11.63
C SER A 113 -11.22 -9.94 10.52
N SER A 114 -11.26 -9.42 9.30
CA SER A 114 -11.90 -10.10 8.19
C SER A 114 -11.09 -11.29 7.70
N SER A 115 -11.79 -12.39 7.43
CA SER A 115 -11.22 -13.61 6.87
C SER A 115 -11.50 -13.78 5.37
N PHE A 116 -12.19 -12.82 4.76
CA PHE A 116 -12.62 -12.94 3.37
C PHE A 116 -11.40 -12.91 2.44
N PRO A 117 -11.14 -13.95 1.64
CA PRO A 117 -9.95 -14.03 0.79
C PRO A 117 -10.10 -13.17 -0.48
N ASP A 118 -8.97 -12.82 -1.11
CA ASP A 118 -8.86 -12.25 -2.45
C ASP A 118 -9.72 -10.98 -2.67
N PHE A 119 -9.83 -10.12 -1.65
CA PHE A 119 -10.74 -8.98 -1.65
C PHE A 119 -10.08 -7.69 -2.14
N PRO A 120 -10.36 -7.15 -3.34
CA PRO A 120 -9.80 -5.88 -3.75
C PRO A 120 -10.42 -4.70 -2.99
N LEU A 121 -9.63 -3.69 -2.62
CA LEU A 121 -10.21 -2.46 -2.06
C LEU A 121 -10.92 -1.64 -3.15
N ILE A 122 -10.28 -1.47 -4.30
CA ILE A 122 -10.86 -0.83 -5.48
C ILE A 122 -10.82 -1.81 -6.65
N LYS A 123 -11.95 -1.94 -7.33
CA LYS A 123 -12.08 -2.77 -8.52
C LYS A 123 -12.47 -1.94 -9.73
N LEU A 124 -11.75 -2.12 -10.84
CA LEU A 124 -11.98 -1.45 -12.12
C LEU A 124 -12.76 -2.39 -13.04
N GLY A 125 -14.08 -2.33 -12.94
CA GLY A 125 -14.99 -3.17 -13.68
C GLY A 125 -15.46 -4.39 -12.89
N GLY A 126 -16.33 -5.18 -13.50
CA GLY A 126 -16.92 -6.31 -12.82
C GLY A 126 -17.98 -7.00 -13.65
N ARG A 127 -18.46 -8.12 -13.12
CA ARG A 127 -19.64 -8.77 -13.67
C ARG A 127 -20.86 -7.97 -13.24
N ASN A 128 -21.74 -7.67 -14.18
CA ASN A 128 -23.04 -7.10 -13.85
C ASN A 128 -23.85 -8.23 -13.20
N TYR A 129 -23.92 -8.28 -11.86
CA TYR A 129 -24.53 -9.41 -11.14
C TYR A 129 -26.00 -9.62 -11.51
N ASP A 130 -26.69 -8.56 -11.93
CA ASP A 130 -28.09 -8.58 -12.33
C ASP A 130 -28.35 -9.35 -13.62
N ASN A 131 -27.31 -9.66 -14.40
CA ASN A 131 -27.44 -10.42 -15.62
C ASN A 131 -26.35 -11.49 -15.71
N LEU A 132 -26.52 -12.59 -14.99
CA LEU A 132 -25.66 -13.78 -15.04
C LEU A 132 -25.47 -14.34 -16.46
N SER A 133 -26.32 -13.93 -17.42
CA SER A 133 -26.20 -14.27 -18.84
C SER A 133 -25.35 -13.28 -19.67
N ASP A 134 -25.07 -12.08 -19.15
CA ASP A 134 -24.16 -11.13 -19.78
C ASP A 134 -22.72 -11.51 -19.42
N THR A 135 -22.09 -12.24 -20.34
CA THR A 135 -20.69 -12.66 -20.23
C THR A 135 -19.71 -11.51 -20.44
N ARG A 136 -20.19 -10.30 -20.75
CA ARG A 136 -19.33 -9.15 -20.99
C ARG A 136 -18.92 -8.54 -19.65
N VAL A 137 -17.68 -8.81 -19.27
CA VAL A 137 -16.97 -8.05 -18.25
C VAL A 137 -16.84 -6.63 -18.77
N TYR A 138 -17.52 -5.68 -18.13
CA TYR A 138 -17.34 -4.27 -18.44
C TYR A 138 -15.98 -3.82 -17.90
N ALA A 139 -15.15 -3.26 -18.78
CA ALA A 139 -13.84 -2.74 -18.43
C ALA A 139 -13.84 -1.21 -18.60
N PRO A 140 -13.93 -0.43 -17.50
CA PRO A 140 -14.00 1.01 -17.59
C PRO A 140 -12.74 1.61 -18.20
N LYS A 141 -12.91 2.73 -18.88
CA LYS A 141 -11.87 3.53 -19.55
C LYS A 141 -11.81 4.95 -19.00
N ASN A 142 -10.65 5.58 -19.13
CA ASN A 142 -10.42 6.95 -18.65
C ASN A 142 -10.77 7.08 -17.16
N VAL A 143 -10.23 6.17 -16.35
CA VAL A 143 -10.42 6.17 -14.89
C VAL A 143 -9.18 6.72 -14.21
N THR A 144 -9.38 7.62 -13.26
CA THR A 144 -8.32 8.12 -12.39
C THR A 144 -8.58 7.71 -10.95
N VAL A 145 -7.57 7.18 -10.26
CA VAL A 145 -7.58 6.93 -8.80
C VAL A 145 -6.39 7.66 -8.18
N LYS A 146 -6.61 8.51 -7.16
CA LYS A 146 -5.55 9.38 -6.64
C LYS A 146 -5.70 9.83 -5.18
N ASN A 147 -4.61 10.39 -4.64
CA ASN A 147 -4.55 11.20 -3.41
C ASN A 147 -5.04 10.48 -2.14
N GLY A 148 -4.40 9.40 -1.72
CA GLY A 148 -4.76 8.76 -0.45
C GLY A 148 -4.07 7.44 -0.22
N SER A 149 -4.68 6.62 0.64
CA SER A 149 -4.07 5.37 1.09
C SER A 149 -4.98 4.17 0.90
N LEU A 150 -4.41 3.05 0.47
CA LEU A 150 -5.05 1.76 0.39
C LEU A 150 -4.32 0.83 1.36
N ILE A 151 -4.98 0.50 2.47
CA ILE A 151 -4.35 -0.14 3.63
C ILE A 151 -5.01 -1.48 3.84
N HIS A 152 -4.25 -2.52 4.12
CA HIS A 152 -4.73 -3.84 4.51
C HIS A 152 -5.78 -4.46 3.56
N SER A 153 -5.35 -5.41 2.76
CA SER A 153 -6.22 -6.17 1.87
C SER A 153 -5.79 -7.62 1.88
N THR A 154 -6.75 -8.54 2.00
CA THR A 154 -6.51 -9.98 1.82
C THR A 154 -6.37 -10.38 0.35
N GLY A 155 -6.56 -9.44 -0.59
CA GLY A 155 -6.27 -9.61 -2.00
C GLY A 155 -5.48 -8.42 -2.53
N TYR A 156 -6.15 -7.55 -3.28
CA TYR A 156 -5.51 -6.45 -3.99
C TYR A 156 -5.81 -5.08 -3.39
N GLY A 157 -4.93 -4.10 -3.61
CA GLY A 157 -5.29 -2.70 -3.42
C GLY A 157 -6.21 -2.23 -4.54
N ILE A 158 -5.71 -2.29 -5.78
CA ILE A 158 -6.47 -2.01 -7.00
C ILE A 158 -6.41 -3.23 -7.91
N TYR A 159 -7.58 -3.71 -8.36
CA TYR A 159 -7.69 -4.80 -9.33
C TYR A 159 -8.46 -4.37 -10.58
N GLY A 160 -8.05 -4.83 -11.77
CA GLY A 160 -8.76 -4.57 -13.03
C GLY A 160 -8.29 -5.44 -14.18
N GLN A 161 -9.14 -5.58 -15.20
CA GLN A 161 -8.85 -6.35 -16.41
C GLN A 161 -9.39 -5.65 -17.66
N ASN A 162 -8.60 -5.63 -18.74
CA ASN A 162 -8.92 -5.04 -20.05
C ASN A 162 -9.21 -3.53 -19.99
N ASN A 163 -8.65 -2.83 -18.99
CA ASN A 163 -8.85 -1.40 -18.82
C ASN A 163 -7.94 -0.59 -19.76
N ALA A 164 -8.39 0.60 -20.14
CA ALA A 164 -7.60 1.51 -20.98
C ALA A 164 -7.64 2.94 -20.41
N GLN A 165 -6.55 3.69 -20.61
CA GLN A 165 -6.44 5.08 -20.18
C GLN A 165 -6.62 5.23 -18.66
N ILE A 166 -6.00 4.36 -17.89
CA ILE A 166 -6.05 4.38 -16.42
C ILE A 166 -4.92 5.25 -15.88
N ALA A 167 -5.25 6.12 -14.93
CA ALA A 167 -4.29 6.94 -14.22
C ALA A 167 -4.34 6.64 -12.72
N ILE A 168 -3.25 6.13 -12.16
CA ILE A 168 -3.13 5.87 -10.72
C ILE A 168 -1.97 6.70 -10.21
N TYR A 169 -2.20 7.63 -9.29
CA TYR A 169 -1.11 8.46 -8.80
C TYR A 169 -1.32 9.07 -7.42
N ASP A 170 -0.22 9.42 -6.76
CA ASP A 170 -0.19 9.98 -5.41
C ASP A 170 -0.92 9.07 -4.40
N LEU A 171 -0.59 7.77 -4.42
CA LEU A 171 -1.17 6.75 -3.55
C LEU A 171 -0.12 6.06 -2.68
N VAL A 172 -0.53 5.72 -1.46
CA VAL A 172 0.23 4.89 -0.53
C VAL A 172 -0.48 3.54 -0.36
N PHE A 173 0.26 2.45 -0.51
CA PHE A 173 -0.24 1.10 -0.29
C PHE A 173 0.45 0.49 0.92
N VAL A 174 -0.32 -0.13 1.81
CA VAL A 174 0.20 -0.78 3.02
C VAL A 174 -0.42 -2.16 3.17
N ASP A 175 0.39 -3.20 3.34
CA ASP A 175 -0.05 -4.53 3.78
C ASP A 175 -1.12 -5.19 2.88
N HIS A 176 -0.79 -5.39 1.60
CA HIS A 176 -1.65 -6.13 0.68
C HIS A 176 -1.14 -7.56 0.54
N ALA A 177 -2.04 -8.53 0.73
CA ALA A 177 -1.71 -9.94 0.61
C ALA A 177 -1.23 -10.23 -0.82
N ASP A 178 -2.00 -9.95 -1.87
CA ASP A 178 -1.58 -10.34 -3.20
C ASP A 178 -0.73 -9.29 -3.91
N ALA A 179 -1.34 -8.15 -4.24
CA ALA A 179 -0.64 -7.07 -4.90
C ALA A 179 -1.23 -5.72 -4.53
N ALA A 180 -0.37 -4.70 -4.46
CA ALA A 180 -0.86 -3.34 -4.29
C ALA A 180 -1.71 -2.92 -5.50
N ILE A 181 -1.22 -3.21 -6.72
CA ILE A 181 -1.93 -2.96 -7.97
C ILE A 181 -1.81 -4.20 -8.85
N GLN A 182 -2.94 -4.77 -9.27
CA GLN A 182 -3.02 -5.80 -10.31
C GLN A 182 -3.90 -5.34 -11.46
N LEU A 183 -3.31 -5.13 -12.63
CA LEU A 183 -4.02 -4.72 -13.84
C LEU A 183 -3.64 -5.61 -15.01
N GLU A 184 -4.62 -6.27 -15.59
CA GLU A 184 -4.43 -7.21 -16.69
C GLU A 184 -4.89 -6.57 -18.01
N ASN A 185 -4.12 -6.74 -19.08
CA ASN A 185 -4.37 -6.20 -20.42
C ASN A 185 -4.55 -4.68 -20.44
N LEU A 186 -3.71 -3.99 -19.66
CA LEU A 186 -3.77 -2.55 -19.50
C LEU A 186 -3.24 -1.84 -20.77
N GLN A 187 -3.98 -0.83 -21.24
CA GLN A 187 -3.62 -0.04 -22.42
C GLN A 187 -3.52 1.46 -22.10
N ASP A 188 -2.52 2.14 -22.66
CA ASP A 188 -2.35 3.60 -22.63
C ASP A 188 -2.50 4.23 -21.23
N SER A 189 -1.87 3.62 -20.24
CA SER A 189 -2.10 3.94 -18.82
C SER A 189 -0.86 4.47 -18.13
N ARG A 190 -1.05 5.22 -17.04
CA ARG A 190 0.02 5.83 -16.23
C ARG A 190 -0.13 5.47 -14.76
N ILE A 191 0.99 5.12 -14.14
CA ILE A 191 1.10 4.88 -12.71
C ILE A 191 2.29 5.70 -12.21
N GLU A 192 2.03 6.70 -11.37
CA GLU A 192 3.05 7.69 -10.97
C GLU A 192 2.97 8.03 -9.47
N HIS A 193 4.10 8.33 -8.82
CA HIS A 193 4.12 8.71 -7.38
C HIS A 193 3.42 7.70 -6.47
N ILE A 194 3.86 6.44 -6.55
CA ILE A 194 3.30 5.36 -5.73
C ILE A 194 4.30 4.98 -4.66
N THR A 195 3.83 4.89 -3.42
CA THR A 195 4.59 4.34 -2.30
C THR A 195 3.97 3.02 -1.86
N ILE A 196 4.76 1.95 -1.75
CA ILE A 196 4.29 0.62 -1.31
C ILE A 196 5.08 0.20 -0.08
N HIS A 197 4.36 -0.19 0.97
CA HIS A 197 4.87 -0.69 2.24
C HIS A 197 4.35 -2.11 2.51
N GLY A 198 5.25 -3.10 2.57
CA GLY A 198 4.95 -4.40 3.20
C GLY A 198 3.86 -5.24 2.54
N SER A 199 3.76 -5.29 1.21
CA SER A 199 2.93 -6.31 0.55
C SER A 199 3.59 -7.68 0.70
N ALA A 200 2.83 -8.72 1.00
CA ALA A 200 3.34 -10.09 1.09
C ALA A 200 2.23 -11.10 0.78
N THR A 201 2.37 -11.88 -0.30
CA THR A 201 1.45 -13.01 -0.51
C THR A 201 1.72 -14.08 0.52
N ALA A 202 0.64 -14.75 0.92
CA ALA A 202 0.71 -16.03 1.63
C ALA A 202 1.51 -17.09 0.85
N GLN A 203 1.72 -16.89 -0.46
CA GLN A 203 2.45 -17.76 -1.37
C GLN A 203 3.93 -17.36 -1.55
N GLY A 204 4.40 -16.31 -0.88
CA GLY A 204 5.80 -15.87 -0.95
C GLY A 204 6.18 -15.13 -2.23
N ASN A 205 5.24 -14.79 -3.11
CA ASN A 205 5.46 -13.85 -4.20
C ASN A 205 5.04 -12.44 -3.73
N VAL A 206 5.95 -11.47 -3.68
CA VAL A 206 5.54 -10.09 -3.37
C VAL A 206 5.39 -9.32 -4.67
N TYR A 207 4.17 -8.92 -5.03
CA TYR A 207 3.95 -8.01 -6.15
C TYR A 207 3.54 -6.64 -5.63
N GLY A 208 4.45 -5.68 -5.67
CA GLY A 208 4.06 -4.28 -5.51
C GLY A 208 3.08 -3.87 -6.62
N ILE A 209 3.48 -4.09 -7.87
CA ILE A 209 2.66 -3.81 -9.05
C ILE A 209 2.75 -5.04 -9.96
N TYR A 210 1.60 -5.62 -10.31
CA TYR A 210 1.47 -6.76 -11.21
C TYR A 210 0.71 -6.35 -12.48
N LEU A 211 1.41 -6.28 -13.60
CA LEU A 211 0.83 -5.99 -14.91
C LEU A 211 0.99 -7.23 -15.79
N ARG A 212 -0.12 -7.75 -16.34
CA ARG A 212 -0.13 -8.99 -17.14
C ARG A 212 -0.81 -8.76 -18.48
N ASP A 213 -0.35 -9.41 -19.55
CA ASP A 213 -1.10 -9.57 -20.81
C ASP A 213 -1.74 -10.98 -20.86
N ASN A 214 -2.84 -11.16 -21.59
CA ASN A 214 -3.62 -12.39 -21.72
C ASN A 214 -2.84 -13.50 -22.45
N SER A 215 -1.70 -13.18 -23.04
CA SER A 215 -0.73 -14.12 -23.59
C SER A 215 0.21 -14.62 -22.48
N ASP A 216 0.17 -15.92 -22.18
CA ASP A 216 1.12 -16.71 -21.38
C ASP A 216 2.16 -15.93 -20.53
N SER A 217 1.67 -15.42 -19.40
CA SER A 217 2.35 -15.07 -18.13
C SER A 217 3.88 -14.95 -18.09
N VAL A 218 4.37 -13.70 -18.09
CA VAL A 218 5.61 -13.32 -17.41
C VAL A 218 5.29 -12.22 -16.38
N PRO A 219 5.54 -12.43 -15.08
CA PRO A 219 5.42 -11.36 -14.09
C PRO A 219 6.36 -10.21 -14.47
N PHE A 220 5.86 -8.99 -14.58
CA PHE A 220 6.69 -7.81 -14.77
C PHE A 220 7.50 -7.51 -13.49
N TRP A 221 8.59 -8.24 -13.32
CA TRP A 221 9.85 -7.63 -12.89
C TRP A 221 10.59 -7.25 -14.17
N THR A 222 11.29 -6.12 -14.19
CA THR A 222 11.99 -5.64 -15.38
C THR A 222 12.89 -6.71 -16.01
N SER A 223 12.41 -7.38 -17.06
CA SER A 223 13.24 -8.01 -18.08
C SER A 223 12.43 -8.19 -19.37
N PRO A 224 12.94 -7.71 -20.52
CA PRO A 224 12.28 -7.88 -21.81
C PRO A 224 12.57 -9.27 -22.37
N GLY A 225 11.53 -10.05 -22.66
CA GLY A 225 11.67 -11.30 -23.40
C GLY A 225 10.42 -12.17 -23.31
N ASP A 226 9.47 -11.96 -24.23
CA ASP A 226 9.14 -12.95 -25.27
C ASP A 226 7.83 -12.56 -25.98
N GLY A 227 7.96 -12.24 -27.28
CA GLY A 227 7.05 -12.63 -28.35
C GLY A 227 5.58 -12.19 -28.41
N ASP A 228 4.95 -11.73 -27.33
CA ASP A 228 3.51 -11.44 -27.30
C ASP A 228 3.20 -10.10 -26.63
N SER A 229 2.02 -9.55 -26.92
CA SER A 229 1.80 -8.11 -27.08
C SER A 229 1.90 -7.22 -25.84
N GLY A 230 2.21 -7.70 -24.64
CA GLY A 230 2.46 -6.93 -23.42
C GLY A 230 1.43 -5.84 -23.07
N PRO A 231 1.57 -5.19 -21.91
CA PRO A 231 0.89 -3.93 -21.67
C PRO A 231 1.29 -2.92 -22.75
N GLN A 232 0.32 -2.43 -23.53
CA GLN A 232 0.60 -1.43 -24.56
C GLN A 232 0.72 -0.05 -23.93
N SER A 233 1.91 0.54 -24.00
CA SER A 233 2.20 1.93 -23.59
C SER A 233 1.88 2.24 -22.12
N VAL A 234 2.41 1.45 -21.17
CA VAL A 234 2.31 1.77 -19.73
C VAL A 234 3.50 2.62 -19.28
N THR A 235 3.22 3.75 -18.62
CA THR A 235 4.24 4.60 -18.01
C THR A 235 4.28 4.40 -16.49
N LEU A 236 5.46 4.04 -15.96
CA LEU A 236 5.73 3.98 -14.52
C LEU A 236 6.74 5.09 -14.15
N LYS A 237 6.41 5.96 -13.19
CA LYS A 237 7.34 7.00 -12.70
C LYS A 237 7.29 7.15 -11.20
N ASN A 238 8.45 7.44 -10.60
CA ASN A 238 8.56 7.78 -9.18
C ASN A 238 7.87 6.73 -8.28
N ILE A 239 8.14 5.45 -8.54
CA ILE A 239 7.63 4.33 -7.75
C ILE A 239 8.63 4.07 -6.63
N HIS A 240 8.17 4.22 -5.39
CA HIS A 240 8.94 3.89 -4.20
C HIS A 240 8.37 2.62 -3.57
N ILE A 241 9.22 1.61 -3.41
CA ILE A 241 8.83 0.34 -2.82
C ILE A 241 9.77 0.08 -1.65
N SER A 242 9.20 -0.15 -0.48
CA SER A 242 9.94 -0.46 0.74
C SER A 242 9.34 -1.66 1.46
N GLY A 243 10.19 -2.49 2.06
CA GLY A 243 9.76 -3.59 2.92
C GLY A 243 9.12 -4.78 2.22
N MET A 244 9.34 -5.00 0.91
CA MET A 244 8.93 -6.26 0.25
C MET A 244 9.83 -7.41 0.70
N PHE A 245 9.29 -8.38 1.44
CA PHE A 245 10.06 -9.59 1.78
C PHE A 245 9.16 -10.83 1.79
N THR A 246 9.67 -11.89 1.16
CA THR A 246 9.04 -13.20 1.05
C THR A 246 9.32 -14.00 2.33
N SER A 247 8.30 -14.52 3.02
CA SER A 247 8.50 -15.66 3.91
C SER A 247 8.41 -16.93 3.06
N SER A 248 9.53 -17.57 2.75
CA SER A 248 9.81 -18.87 3.38
C SER A 248 11.28 -19.30 3.32
N THR A 249 12.21 -18.47 2.82
CA THR A 249 13.64 -18.83 2.68
C THR A 249 14.64 -17.72 2.99
N LEU A 250 14.25 -16.63 3.67
CA LEU A 250 15.24 -15.63 4.10
C LEU A 250 16.19 -16.23 5.14
N ASP A 251 17.43 -16.42 4.69
CA ASP A 251 18.64 -16.60 5.49
C ASP A 251 18.58 -15.66 6.71
N PRO A 252 18.86 -16.13 7.95
CA PRO A 252 18.95 -15.30 9.15
C PRO A 252 19.73 -13.99 8.94
N LEU A 253 20.69 -13.99 8.00
CA LEU A 253 21.49 -12.82 7.62
C LEU A 253 20.67 -11.69 6.97
N ALA A 254 19.66 -12.00 6.14
CA ALA A 254 18.84 -10.99 5.46
C ALA A 254 17.85 -10.29 6.42
N SER A 255 17.30 -11.03 7.38
CA SER A 255 16.49 -10.45 8.47
C SER A 255 17.33 -9.56 9.40
N LEU A 256 18.60 -9.91 9.61
CA LEU A 256 19.54 -9.07 10.34
C LEU A 256 19.88 -7.81 9.55
N LEU A 257 20.22 -7.92 8.25
CA LEU A 257 20.45 -6.78 7.35
C LEU A 257 19.31 -5.76 7.41
N GLN A 258 18.06 -6.22 7.31
CA GLN A 258 16.87 -5.38 7.34
C GLN A 258 16.70 -4.63 8.67
N LYS A 259 16.90 -5.30 9.81
CA LYS A 259 16.84 -4.65 11.13
C LYS A 259 17.92 -3.58 11.26
N VAL A 260 19.06 -3.77 10.61
CA VAL A 260 20.17 -2.81 10.62
C VAL A 260 19.94 -1.65 9.65
N GLU A 261 19.43 -1.90 8.44
CA GLU A 261 19.12 -0.84 7.48
C GLU A 261 18.01 0.09 8.00
N CYS A 262 16.96 -0.47 8.60
CA CYS A 262 15.92 0.31 9.27
C CYS A 262 16.46 1.12 10.46
N ALA A 263 17.38 0.53 11.26
CA ALA A 263 18.01 1.25 12.36
C ALA A 263 19.00 2.33 11.88
N ALA A 264 19.69 2.11 10.76
CA ALA A 264 20.68 3.02 10.19
C ALA A 264 20.06 4.18 9.39
N LEU A 265 18.92 3.95 8.72
CA LEU A 265 18.16 5.00 8.02
C LEU A 265 17.38 5.89 8.98
N ALA A 266 16.96 5.36 10.13
CA ALA A 266 16.22 6.12 11.14
C ALA A 266 17.12 7.01 12.03
N LEU A 267 18.43 6.79 12.03
CA LEU A 267 19.35 7.45 12.95
C LEU A 267 20.55 8.03 12.19
N ASN A 268 20.48 9.32 11.87
CA ASN A 268 21.66 10.07 11.51
C ASN A 268 22.57 10.12 12.76
N THR A 269 23.69 9.40 12.71
CA THR A 269 24.64 9.32 13.82
C THR A 269 25.21 10.69 14.18
N ASP A 270 25.25 11.63 13.23
CA ASP A 270 25.71 13.00 13.47
C ASP A 270 24.68 13.81 14.28
N ASP A 271 23.38 13.55 14.07
CA ASP A 271 22.30 14.19 14.85
C ASP A 271 22.27 13.65 16.28
N LEU A 272 22.48 12.34 16.47
CA LEU A 272 22.62 11.72 17.80
C LEU A 272 23.86 12.22 18.54
N PHE A 273 24.99 12.36 17.84
CA PHE A 273 26.22 12.88 18.42
C PHE A 273 26.09 14.36 18.78
N THR A 274 25.40 15.14 17.96
CA THR A 274 25.06 16.54 18.23
C THR A 274 24.15 16.65 19.46
N ALA A 275 23.09 15.84 19.52
CA ALA A 275 22.17 15.77 20.65
C ALA A 275 22.90 15.42 21.97
N ALA A 276 23.80 14.43 21.95
CA ALA A 276 24.59 14.01 23.11
C ALA A 276 25.59 15.08 23.61
N ASN A 277 25.92 16.06 22.79
CA ASN A 277 26.83 17.16 23.13
C ASN A 277 26.11 18.47 23.47
N THR A 278 24.78 18.49 23.44
CA THR A 278 23.99 19.65 23.86
C THR A 278 24.11 19.88 25.36
N THR A 279 24.23 21.15 25.78
CA THR A 279 24.28 21.51 27.20
C THR A 279 23.02 21.08 27.94
N GLY A 280 23.17 20.41 29.09
CA GLY A 280 22.07 19.96 29.94
C GLY A 280 21.84 18.44 29.94
N VAL A 281 22.52 17.68 29.06
CA VAL A 281 22.48 16.21 29.07
C VAL A 281 23.38 15.68 30.20
N THR A 282 22.86 14.78 31.03
CA THR A 282 23.65 14.20 32.12
C THR A 282 24.75 13.28 31.56
N PRO A 283 25.89 13.12 32.25
CA PRO A 283 26.97 12.24 31.80
C PRO A 283 26.53 10.79 31.51
N SER A 284 25.55 10.28 32.28
CA SER A 284 25.01 8.93 32.09
C SER A 284 24.26 8.77 30.75
N ILE A 285 23.48 9.78 30.36
CA ILE A 285 22.74 9.76 29.09
C ILE A 285 23.74 9.90 27.93
N LYS A 286 24.72 10.81 28.06
CA LYS A 286 25.77 11.00 27.06
C LYS A 286 26.54 9.70 26.79
N ASN A 287 26.94 8.98 27.84
CA ASN A 287 27.65 7.71 27.70
C ASN A 287 26.76 6.63 27.05
N GLY A 288 25.48 6.54 27.42
CA GLY A 288 24.56 5.60 26.79
C GLY A 288 24.35 5.85 25.29
N VAL A 289 24.30 7.12 24.86
CA VAL A 289 24.21 7.46 23.43
C VAL A 289 25.51 7.13 22.69
N LEU A 290 26.68 7.38 23.29
CA LEU A 290 27.97 7.03 22.69
C LEU A 290 28.16 5.51 22.55
N ASP A 291 27.71 4.73 23.53
CA ASP A 291 27.72 3.26 23.46
C ASP A 291 26.82 2.75 22.33
N LEU A 292 25.64 3.36 22.15
CA LEU A 292 24.73 3.02 21.06
C LEU A 292 25.34 3.36 19.69
N ILE A 293 25.98 4.53 19.55
CA ILE A 293 26.69 4.93 18.32
C ILE A 293 27.80 3.92 17.99
N THR A 294 28.54 3.46 19.01
CA THR A 294 29.59 2.46 18.85
C THR A 294 29.02 1.14 18.34
N GLN A 295 27.95 0.63 18.96
CA GLN A 295 27.29 -0.60 18.53
C GLN A 295 26.76 -0.53 17.09
N ILE A 296 26.20 0.62 16.68
CA ILE A 296 25.75 0.84 15.29
C ILE A 296 26.93 0.79 14.32
N ASN A 297 28.07 1.39 14.69
CA ASN A 297 29.27 1.42 13.83
C ASN A 297 29.93 0.04 13.70
N ASP A 298 30.00 -0.72 14.80
CA ASP A 298 30.52 -2.09 14.79
C ASP A 298 29.66 -2.97 13.88
N LEU A 299 28.33 -2.85 14.00
CA LEU A 299 27.39 -3.60 13.17
C LEU A 299 27.49 -3.22 11.68
N LYS A 300 27.66 -1.93 11.36
CA LYS A 300 27.96 -1.49 9.99
C LYS A 300 29.25 -2.11 9.46
N ALA A 301 30.30 -2.21 10.28
CA ALA A 301 31.56 -2.81 9.87
C ALA A 301 31.45 -4.31 9.61
N GLU A 302 30.71 -5.04 10.45
CA GLU A 302 30.42 -6.48 10.25
C GLU A 302 29.64 -6.71 8.96
N LEU A 303 28.63 -5.87 8.68
CA LEU A 303 27.86 -5.90 7.45
C LEU A 303 28.71 -5.66 6.20
N LEU A 304 29.59 -4.65 6.24
CA LEU A 304 30.49 -4.35 5.14
C LEU A 304 31.47 -5.52 4.89
N ALA A 305 31.91 -6.19 5.95
CA ALA A 305 32.76 -7.37 5.85
C ALA A 305 32.01 -8.57 5.24
N ALA A 306 30.76 -8.81 5.66
CA ALA A 306 29.92 -9.86 5.10
C ALA A 306 29.61 -9.63 3.61
N ALA A 307 29.29 -8.39 3.21
CA ALA A 307 29.04 -8.03 1.82
C ALA A 307 30.27 -8.25 0.92
N ARG A 308 31.49 -8.00 1.44
CA ARG A 308 32.75 -8.26 0.71
C ARG A 308 33.10 -9.73 0.60
N ALA A 309 32.62 -10.57 1.52
CA ALA A 309 32.86 -12.00 1.52
C ALA A 309 31.92 -12.77 0.58
N TYR A 310 30.85 -12.12 0.10
CA TYR A 310 29.89 -12.74 -0.82
C TYR A 310 30.47 -12.77 -2.26
N PRO A 311 30.57 -13.95 -2.90
CA PRO A 311 31.07 -14.07 -4.26
C PRO A 311 30.19 -13.27 -5.22
N GLN A 312 30.84 -12.46 -6.05
CA GLN A 312 30.20 -11.65 -7.11
C GLN A 312 30.06 -12.56 -8.34
N ASP A 313 29.06 -13.45 -8.34
CA ASP A 313 28.65 -14.20 -9.52
C ASP A 313 27.44 -13.55 -10.18
#